data_AF-A0A317HXL0-F1
#
_entry.id   AF-A0A317HXL0-F1
#
_cell.length_a   1.000
_cell.length_b   1.000
_cell.length_c   1.000
_cell.angle_alpha   90.00
_cell.angle_beta   90.00
_cell.angle_gamma   90.00
#
_symmetry.space_group_name_H-M   'P 1'
#
loop_
_entity.id
_entity.type
_entity.pdbx_description
1 polymer ?
#
loop_
_entity_poly.entity_id
_entity_poly.type
_entity_poly.pdbx_seq_one_letter_code
_entity_poly.pdbx_strand_id
1 'polypeptide(L)'
;MLNDKLLEFLTNRSTRIPMTKRPIYVTLIGLFFIVLGTLALGGGLMDLFNSMRGHPVRNSIGELLIMCLTRLIGLIAGVFLLKRKNWARWLCIAWMAFHVILTLLPPPKVPQLVIHIVFLSLLLFFLFRPRANEYFAR
;
A
#
# COMPACT_ATOMS: atom_id res chain seq x y z
N MET A 1 -53.42 -8.50 -12.90
CA MET A 1 -52.96 -7.57 -13.97
C MET A 1 -52.12 -6.39 -13.46
N LEU A 2 -52.62 -5.55 -12.53
CA LEU A 2 -51.83 -4.43 -11.97
C LEU A 2 -50.69 -4.92 -11.06
N ASN A 3 -50.96 -5.96 -10.24
CA ASN A 3 -49.96 -6.55 -9.35
C ASN A 3 -48.82 -7.23 -10.11
N ASP A 4 -49.09 -7.82 -11.27
CA ASP A 4 -48.07 -8.54 -12.05
C ASP A 4 -47.05 -7.57 -12.66
N LYS A 5 -47.50 -6.40 -13.14
CA LYS A 5 -46.61 -5.33 -13.62
C LYS A 5 -45.81 -4.68 -12.49
N LEU A 6 -46.40 -4.54 -11.30
CA LEU A 6 -45.68 -4.07 -10.13
C LEU A 6 -44.63 -5.07 -9.67
N LEU A 7 -44.96 -6.37 -9.66
CA LEU A 7 -44.01 -7.43 -9.34
C LEU A 7 -42.91 -7.53 -10.40
N GLU A 8 -43.21 -7.38 -11.68
CA GLU A 8 -42.21 -7.31 -12.76
C GLU A 8 -41.31 -6.09 -12.63
N PHE A 9 -41.88 -4.92 -12.31
CA PHE A 9 -41.13 -3.68 -12.09
C PHE A 9 -40.25 -3.75 -10.83
N LEU A 10 -40.74 -4.33 -9.74
CA LEU A 10 -39.98 -4.54 -8.50
C LEU A 10 -38.90 -5.62 -8.66
N THR A 11 -39.15 -6.66 -9.45
CA THR A 11 -38.18 -7.73 -9.74
C THR A 11 -37.10 -7.24 -10.70
N ASN A 12 -37.43 -6.41 -11.69
CA ASN A 12 -36.45 -5.77 -12.59
C ASN A 12 -35.61 -4.70 -11.86
N ARG A 13 -36.15 -4.12 -10.78
CA ARG A 13 -35.40 -3.32 -9.80
C ARG A 13 -34.69 -4.13 -8.72
N SER A 14 -34.62 -5.46 -8.83
CA SER A 14 -33.56 -6.25 -8.21
C SER A 14 -32.24 -5.85 -8.87
N THR A 15 -31.77 -4.68 -8.44
CA THR A 15 -30.48 -4.11 -8.72
C THR A 15 -29.49 -5.23 -8.47
N ARG A 16 -28.86 -5.71 -9.55
CA ARG A 16 -27.54 -6.29 -9.40
C ARG A 16 -26.74 -5.21 -8.70
N ILE A 17 -26.58 -5.31 -7.38
CA ILE A 17 -25.58 -4.54 -6.67
C ILE A 17 -24.33 -4.91 -7.44
N PRO A 18 -23.71 -3.99 -8.22
CA PRO A 18 -22.51 -4.36 -8.93
C PRO A 18 -21.57 -4.84 -7.84
N MET A 19 -21.22 -6.13 -7.88
CA MET A 19 -20.20 -6.66 -7.03
C MET A 19 -19.02 -5.76 -7.31
N THR A 20 -18.61 -4.96 -6.33
CA THR A 20 -17.50 -4.03 -6.49
C THR A 20 -16.27 -4.91 -6.64
N LYS A 21 -16.03 -5.32 -7.89
CA LYS A 21 -14.88 -6.11 -8.28
C LYS A 21 -13.70 -5.27 -7.83
N ARG A 22 -12.84 -5.91 -7.04
CA ARG A 22 -11.64 -5.29 -6.52
C ARG A 22 -10.89 -4.63 -7.70
N PRO A 23 -10.66 -3.31 -7.67
CA PRO A 23 -9.95 -2.66 -8.75
C PRO A 23 -8.56 -3.29 -8.89
N ILE A 24 -8.20 -3.70 -10.12
CA ILE A 24 -6.94 -4.42 -10.38
C ILE A 24 -5.74 -3.64 -9.83
N TYR A 25 -5.74 -2.30 -9.97
CA TYR A 25 -4.68 -1.43 -9.45
C TYR A 25 -4.50 -1.53 -7.93
N VAL A 26 -5.58 -1.72 -7.15
CA VAL A 26 -5.50 -1.90 -5.69
C VAL A 26 -4.84 -3.25 -5.34
N THR A 27 -5.08 -4.28 -6.16
CA THR A 27 -4.39 -5.57 -6.04
C THR A 27 -2.92 -5.44 -6.35
N LEU A 28 -2.57 -4.81 -7.48
CA LEU A 28 -1.19 -4.62 -7.91
C LEU A 28 -0.38 -3.82 -6.88
N ILE A 29 -0.93 -2.70 -6.40
CA ILE A 29 -0.25 -1.84 -5.42
C ILE A 29 -0.08 -2.58 -4.09
N GLY A 30 -1.14 -3.22 -3.57
CA GLY A 30 -1.01 -3.92 -2.31
C GLY A 30 -0.06 -5.12 -2.39
N LEU A 31 -0.05 -5.86 -3.51
CA LEU A 31 0.90 -6.94 -3.74
C LEU A 31 2.33 -6.41 -3.83
N PHE A 32 2.55 -5.29 -4.52
CA PHE A 32 3.85 -4.63 -4.61
C PHE A 32 4.39 -4.26 -3.22
N PHE A 33 3.57 -3.63 -2.37
CA PHE A 33 3.94 -3.33 -0.99
C PHE A 33 4.26 -4.58 -0.17
N ILE A 34 3.51 -5.66 -0.37
CA ILE A 34 3.76 -6.93 0.33
C ILE A 34 5.08 -7.55 -0.13
N VAL A 35 5.28 -7.73 -1.43
CA VAL A 35 6.47 -8.38 -1.99
C VAL A 35 7.72 -7.59 -1.64
N LEU A 36 7.74 -6.27 -1.89
CA LEU A 36 8.89 -5.44 -1.56
C LEU A 36 9.10 -5.34 -0.05
N GLY A 37 8.03 -5.21 0.74
CA GLY A 37 8.10 -5.18 2.19
C GLY A 37 8.73 -6.45 2.76
N THR A 38 8.28 -7.63 2.29
CA THR A 38 8.81 -8.92 2.73
C THR A 38 10.27 -9.13 2.31
N LEU A 39 10.63 -8.85 1.07
CA LEU A 39 12.01 -9.01 0.60
C LEU A 39 12.98 -8.07 1.33
N ALA A 40 12.61 -6.80 1.46
CA ALA A 40 13.44 -5.81 2.15
C ALA A 40 13.53 -6.10 3.65
N LEU A 41 12.45 -6.54 4.29
CA LEU A 41 12.44 -6.90 5.71
C LEU A 41 13.30 -8.14 5.96
N GLY A 42 13.20 -9.17 5.12
CA GLY A 42 14.03 -10.36 5.20
C GLY A 42 15.52 -10.04 5.14
N GLY A 43 15.94 -9.20 4.18
CA GLY A 43 17.33 -8.73 4.10
C GLY A 43 17.76 -7.93 5.34
N GLY A 44 16.94 -7.00 5.80
CA GLY A 44 17.24 -6.21 7.00
C GLY A 44 17.34 -7.02 8.29
N LEU A 45 16.49 -8.04 8.45
CA LEU A 45 16.54 -8.95 9.58
C LEU A 45 17.79 -9.83 9.54
N MET A 46 18.19 -10.27 8.35
CA MET A 46 19.45 -11.00 8.16
C MET A 46 20.65 -10.12 8.57
N ASP A 47 20.69 -8.87 8.10
CA ASP A 47 21.74 -7.91 8.47
C ASP A 47 21.76 -7.64 9.99
N LEU A 48 20.60 -7.48 10.61
CA LEU A 48 20.47 -7.29 12.05
C LEU A 48 20.99 -8.52 12.83
N PHE A 49 20.65 -9.71 12.37
CA PHE A 49 21.10 -10.96 12.98
C PHE A 49 22.61 -11.16 12.85
N ASN A 50 23.16 -10.83 11.69
CA ASN A 50 24.61 -10.83 11.44
C ASN A 50 25.32 -9.82 12.36
N SER A 51 24.75 -8.62 12.54
CA SER A 51 25.25 -7.61 13.47
C SER A 51 25.32 -8.12 14.91
N MET A 52 24.26 -8.79 15.38
CA MET A 52 24.20 -9.33 16.75
C MET A 52 25.22 -10.46 16.98
N ARG A 53 25.60 -11.17 15.91
CA ARG A 53 26.64 -12.22 15.94
C ARG A 53 28.07 -11.66 15.84
N GLY A 54 28.23 -10.34 15.78
CA GLY A 54 29.54 -9.69 15.67
C GLY A 54 30.11 -9.68 14.26
N HIS A 55 29.32 -10.01 13.22
CA HIS A 55 29.78 -9.85 11.85
C HIS A 55 29.75 -8.36 11.44
N PRO A 56 30.72 -7.91 10.63
CA PRO A 56 30.74 -6.54 10.14
C PRO A 56 29.54 -6.30 9.22
N VAL A 57 28.70 -5.34 9.59
CA VAL A 57 27.60 -4.81 8.77
C VAL A 57 27.81 -3.33 8.55
N ARG A 58 27.33 -2.86 7.40
CA ARG A 58 27.51 -1.48 6.95
C ARG A 58 26.79 -0.46 7.83
N ASN A 59 25.66 -0.84 8.42
CA ASN A 59 24.74 0.06 9.11
C ASN A 59 24.75 -0.26 10.61
N SER A 60 24.49 0.76 11.43
CA SER A 60 24.36 0.56 12.87
C SER A 60 23.09 -0.23 13.23
N ILE A 61 23.06 -0.87 14.40
CA ILE A 61 21.89 -1.61 14.90
C ILE A 61 20.65 -0.69 14.93
N GLY A 62 20.81 0.55 15.37
CA GLY A 62 19.72 1.54 15.41
C GLY A 62 19.14 1.83 14.02
N GLU A 63 20.00 2.01 13.02
CA GLU A 63 19.57 2.20 11.62
C GLU A 63 18.85 0.97 11.07
N LEU A 64 19.36 -0.23 11.34
CA LEU A 64 18.72 -1.48 10.91
C LEU A 64 17.33 -1.65 11.52
N LEU A 65 17.16 -1.31 12.80
CA LEU A 65 15.86 -1.33 13.47
C LEU A 65 14.88 -0.36 12.82
N ILE A 66 15.28 0.89 12.59
CA ILE A 66 14.44 1.89 11.91
C ILE A 66 14.05 1.41 10.51
N MET A 67 15.01 0.90 9.73
CA MET A 67 14.75 0.35 8.40
C MET A 67 13.74 -0.81 8.44
N CYS A 68 13.90 -1.75 9.37
CA CYS A 68 12.97 -2.86 9.56
C CYS A 68 11.57 -2.39 9.96
N LEU A 69 11.46 -1.43 10.86
CA LEU A 69 10.17 -0.83 11.26
C LEU A 69 9.48 -0.16 10.07
N THR A 70 10.20 0.66 9.30
CA THR A 70 9.64 1.31 8.11
C THR A 70 9.16 0.27 7.09
N ARG A 71 9.90 -0.82 6.86
CA ARG A 71 9.49 -1.90 5.94
C ARG A 71 8.27 -2.67 6.45
N LEU A 72 8.19 -2.91 7.75
CA LEU A 72 7.03 -3.56 8.37
C LEU A 72 5.77 -2.70 8.22
N ILE A 73 5.87 -1.38 8.37
CA ILE A 73 4.76 -0.45 8.12
C ILE A 73 4.28 -0.57 6.66
N GLY A 74 5.20 -0.62 5.69
CA GLY A 74 4.86 -0.84 4.28
C GLY A 74 4.13 -2.17 4.05
N LEU A 75 4.62 -3.27 4.65
CA LEU A 75 3.97 -4.57 4.59
C LEU A 75 2.55 -4.55 5.17
N ILE A 76 2.37 -3.93 6.35
CA ILE A 76 1.07 -3.75 6.99
C ILE A 76 0.15 -2.92 6.08
N ALA A 77 0.63 -1.82 5.53
CA ALA A 77 -0.13 -0.99 4.60
C ALA A 77 -0.64 -1.82 3.41
N GLY A 78 0.24 -2.62 2.79
CA GLY A 78 -0.12 -3.51 1.67
C GLY A 78 -1.21 -4.52 2.04
N VAL A 79 -1.06 -5.23 3.17
CA VAL A 79 -2.04 -6.21 3.65
C VAL A 79 -3.40 -5.56 3.91
N PHE A 80 -3.41 -4.43 4.61
CA PHE A 80 -4.66 -3.74 4.95
C PHE A 80 -5.31 -3.04 3.75
N LEU A 81 -4.51 -2.68 2.74
CA LEU A 81 -5.01 -2.23 1.43
C LEU A 81 -5.74 -3.37 0.70
N LEU A 82 -5.25 -4.62 0.80
CA LEU A 82 -6.00 -5.78 0.27
C LEU A 82 -7.29 -6.07 1.06
N LYS A 83 -7.30 -5.76 2.36
CA LYS A 83 -8.47 -5.92 3.26
C LYS A 83 -9.49 -4.78 3.18
N ARG A 84 -9.40 -3.90 2.18
CA ARG A 84 -10.32 -2.75 1.95
C ARG A 84 -10.39 -1.74 3.09
N LYS A 85 -9.37 -1.66 3.95
CA LYS A 85 -9.42 -0.68 5.04
C LYS A 85 -9.04 0.70 4.50
N ASN A 86 -9.96 1.65 4.60
CA ASN A 86 -9.77 3.00 4.04
C ASN A 86 -8.54 3.71 4.63
N TRP A 87 -8.23 3.48 5.92
CA TRP A 87 -7.04 4.03 6.58
C TRP A 87 -5.72 3.55 5.93
N ALA A 88 -5.71 2.38 5.29
CA ALA A 88 -4.51 1.84 4.64
C ALA A 88 -4.06 2.71 3.45
N ARG A 89 -4.98 3.46 2.82
CA ARG A 89 -4.65 4.39 1.73
C ARG A 89 -3.78 5.52 2.26
N TRP A 90 -4.22 6.13 3.36
CA TRP A 90 -3.49 7.18 4.04
C TRP A 90 -2.15 6.67 4.56
N LEU A 91 -2.10 5.43 5.08
CA LEU A 91 -0.83 4.84 5.49
C LEU A 91 0.15 4.68 4.30
N CYS A 92 -0.32 4.22 3.13
CA CYS A 92 0.53 4.12 1.94
C CYS A 92 1.11 5.49 1.51
N ILE A 93 0.30 6.54 1.55
CA ILE A 93 0.72 7.90 1.21
C ILE A 93 1.71 8.42 2.24
N ALA A 94 1.37 8.34 3.53
CA ALA A 94 2.22 8.82 4.62
C ALA A 94 3.58 8.13 4.59
N TRP A 95 3.58 6.81 4.36
CA TRP A 95 4.78 6.01 4.22
C TRP A 95 5.64 6.46 3.03
N MET A 96 5.04 6.68 1.85
CA MET A 96 5.79 7.13 0.68
C MET A 96 6.27 8.59 0.80
N ALA A 97 5.46 9.47 1.39
CA ALA A 97 5.85 10.85 1.69
C ALA A 97 7.03 10.90 2.67
N PHE A 98 7.02 10.04 3.69
CA PHE A 98 8.16 9.86 4.60
C PHE A 98 9.42 9.47 3.83
N HIS A 99 9.34 8.52 2.88
CA HIS A 99 10.48 8.17 2.02
C HIS A 99 10.99 9.34 1.17
N VAL A 100 10.09 10.15 0.59
CA VAL A 100 10.49 11.36 -0.15
C VAL A 100 11.27 12.32 0.76
N ILE A 101 10.75 12.61 1.96
CA ILE A 101 11.42 13.48 2.94
C ILE A 101 12.80 12.92 3.30
N LEU A 102 12.91 11.62 3.60
CA LEU A 102 14.19 10.97 3.88
C LEU A 102 15.19 11.09 2.73
N THR A 103 14.72 11.11 1.47
CA THR A 103 15.60 11.20 0.30
C THR A 103 16.08 12.64 0.05
N LEU A 104 15.35 13.64 0.55
CA LEU A 104 15.74 15.04 0.53
C LEU A 104 16.75 15.40 1.62
N LEU A 105 16.87 14.56 2.66
CA LEU A 105 17.90 14.75 3.69
C LEU A 105 19.31 14.60 3.09
N PRO A 106 20.29 15.43 3.51
CA PRO A 106 21.64 15.38 2.95
C PRO A 106 22.39 14.07 3.27
N PRO A 107 23.19 13.53 2.32
CA PRO A 107 23.31 13.94 0.91
C PRO A 107 22.14 13.39 0.05
N PRO A 108 21.47 14.25 -0.74
CA PRO A 108 20.30 13.83 -1.50
C PRO A 108 20.69 12.92 -2.67
N LYS A 109 19.91 11.86 -2.89
CA LYS A 109 20.12 10.90 -3.98
C LYS A 109 19.06 11.09 -5.05
N VAL A 110 19.38 11.90 -6.06
CA VAL A 110 18.45 12.32 -7.12
C VAL A 110 17.71 11.14 -7.78
N PRO A 111 18.35 10.01 -8.17
CA PRO A 111 17.63 8.91 -8.79
C PRO A 111 16.58 8.27 -7.86
N GLN A 112 16.90 8.15 -6.58
CA GLN A 112 15.98 7.60 -5.59
C GLN A 112 14.81 8.55 -5.36
N LEU A 113 15.08 9.86 -5.30
CA LEU A 113 14.05 10.87 -5.12
C LEU A 113 13.04 10.83 -6.27
N VAL A 114 13.52 10.74 -7.52
CA VAL A 114 12.65 10.62 -8.70
C VAL A 114 11.76 9.40 -8.61
N ILE A 115 12.31 8.24 -8.25
CA ILE A 115 11.53 7.00 -8.10
C ILE A 115 10.46 7.15 -7.00
N HIS A 116 10.80 7.72 -5.85
CA HIS A 116 9.85 7.93 -4.76
C HIS A 116 8.75 8.92 -5.13
N ILE A 117 9.07 10.03 -5.81
CA ILE A 117 8.07 11.01 -6.27
C ILE A 117 7.13 10.38 -7.30
N VAL A 118 7.66 9.68 -8.31
CA VAL A 118 6.84 8.99 -9.32
C VAL A 118 5.91 8.01 -8.64
N PHE A 119 6.42 7.21 -7.70
CA PHE A 119 5.61 6.23 -7.00
C PHE A 119 4.56 6.88 -6.09
N LEU A 120 4.88 7.99 -5.41
CA LEU A 120 3.92 8.80 -4.65
C LEU A 120 2.79 9.30 -5.55
N SER A 121 3.11 9.83 -6.73
CA SER A 121 2.13 10.29 -7.70
C SER A 121 1.23 9.16 -8.20
N LEU A 122 1.79 7.98 -8.48
CA LEU A 122 1.00 6.80 -8.86
C LEU A 122 0.06 6.37 -7.73
N LEU A 123 0.52 6.40 -6.48
CA LEU A 123 -0.33 6.08 -5.33
C LEU A 123 -1.49 7.07 -5.22
N LEU A 124 -1.23 8.38 -5.25
CA LEU A 124 -2.27 9.40 -5.19
C LEU A 124 -3.30 9.22 -6.33
N PHE A 125 -2.82 9.01 -7.56
CA PHE A 125 -3.70 8.85 -8.71
C PHE A 125 -4.56 7.59 -8.63
N PHE A 126 -3.96 6.41 -8.42
CA PHE A 126 -4.69 5.15 -8.43
C PHE A 126 -5.51 4.91 -7.17
N LEU A 127 -4.99 5.32 -5.99
CA LEU A 127 -5.71 5.14 -4.75
C LEU A 127 -6.86 6.11 -4.65
N PHE A 128 -6.87 7.33 -5.18
CA PHE A 128 -8.00 8.28 -5.00
C PHE A 128 -8.98 8.32 -6.15
N ARG A 129 -8.80 7.45 -7.15
CA ARG A 129 -9.74 7.34 -8.28
C ARG A 129 -11.15 6.95 -7.80
N PRO A 130 -12.24 7.43 -8.43
CA PRO A 130 -13.62 7.16 -8.00
C PRO A 130 -13.93 5.67 -7.77
N ARG A 131 -13.48 4.79 -8.67
CA ARG A 131 -13.63 3.32 -8.52
C ARG A 131 -12.94 2.74 -7.28
N ALA A 132 -11.82 3.33 -6.86
CA ALA A 132 -11.19 2.96 -5.60
C ALA A 132 -11.99 3.51 -4.42
N ASN A 133 -12.48 4.75 -4.48
CA ASN A 133 -13.32 5.32 -3.40
C ASN A 133 -14.55 4.45 -3.13
N GLU A 134 -15.24 3.98 -4.16
CA GLU A 134 -16.36 3.05 -4.04
C GLU A 134 -15.98 1.71 -3.39
N TYR A 135 -14.76 1.22 -3.65
CA TYR A 135 -14.26 -0.02 -3.05
C TYR A 135 -13.95 0.10 -1.55
N PHE A 136 -13.49 1.27 -1.11
CA PHE A 136 -13.15 1.55 0.30
C PHE A 136 -14.31 2.17 1.10
N ALA A 137 -15.42 2.54 0.44
CA ALA A 137 -16.63 3.09 1.07
C ALA A 137 -17.62 2.01 1.57
N ARG A 138 -17.31 0.73 1.40
CA ARG A 138 -18.07 -0.42 1.94
C ARG A 138 -17.27 -1.10 3.04
#